data_AF-A0A3D3V3Y2-F1
#
_entry.id   AF-A0A3D3V3Y2-F1
#
_cell.length_a   1.000
_cell.length_b   1.000
_cell.length_c   1.000
_cell.angle_alpha   90.00
_cell.angle_beta   90.00
_cell.angle_gamma   90.00
#
_symmetry.space_group_name_H-M   'P 1'
#
loop_
_entity.id
_entity.type
_entity.pdbx_description
1 polymer ?
#
loop_
_entity_poly.entity_id
_entity_poly.type
_entity_poly.pdbx_seq_one_letter_code
_entity_poly.pdbx_strand_id
1 'polypeptide(L)'
;MLVVSLVVVIFLALTVLLVLAIYAQVTNNYALQQKKLLVSNVAKSAAYTMAETVKKWFTDGRNDLVQNLASAPTSLSLPEFRGTIECSLIPISNGYEVKCKAILDKVEDSYSLALILRGGLTFRYAIDTVTMEVKNNNLKIVGDVLVRDGSLDTGNNSAVTGNVYLMNGSLSIGENSVVTGNVYLMDGSLNITNNSAVTGNVYLANGNLTMGNKSVVEEDVLAIGNVTGTGTIRRNAVVTGTIESGVTVLGDKTENASSTYVLDEISRRVNTSPPTSPPLPATPTFFPDPAVKLTDTVISESNRTYYTGSATENGLSIDNNETLTLKIPSDGVLSFAVKKLNFGNNVTIEVEGNGVVMIYVEDDITAGNKLDIIPKPNTQSQFRLLIYSNKPGSFDFGNNLFVGEGGGFYIYAPEKSVKIGNSPNQSEVDVYGAIVANKIEVQNNLYLALPDNPSGTQIPWFPIRFDPSATSTGPYGSYVEYRSWGQ
;
A
#
# COMPACT_ATOMS: atom_id res chain seq x y z
N MET A 1 -48.55 20.77 78.60
CA MET A 1 -48.58 21.18 77.17
C MET A 1 -47.27 21.80 76.71
N LEU A 2 -46.74 22.82 77.38
CA LEU A 2 -45.54 23.57 76.93
C LEU A 2 -44.29 22.72 76.67
N VAL A 3 -44.00 21.74 77.53
CA VAL A 3 -42.84 20.83 77.39
C VAL A 3 -42.96 19.94 76.15
N VAL A 4 -44.16 19.43 75.87
CA VAL A 4 -44.42 18.59 74.70
C VAL A 4 -44.28 19.41 73.41
N SER A 5 -44.81 20.64 73.40
CA SER A 5 -44.64 21.56 72.27
C SER A 5 -43.17 21.92 72.03
N LEU A 6 -42.38 22.14 73.08
CA LEU A 6 -40.95 22.45 72.95
C LEU A 6 -40.16 21.26 72.38
N VAL A 7 -40.45 20.04 72.84
CA VAL A 7 -39.81 18.81 72.33
C VAL A 7 -40.14 18.61 70.85
N VAL A 8 -41.39 18.86 70.43
CA VAL A 8 -41.80 18.78 69.02
C VAL A 8 -41.05 19.80 68.15
N VAL A 9 -40.89 21.04 68.63
CA VAL A 9 -40.15 22.10 67.91
C VAL A 9 -38.66 21.76 67.78
N ILE A 10 -38.03 21.24 68.85
CA ILE A 10 -36.63 20.81 68.81
C ILE A 10 -36.44 19.65 67.84
N PHE A 11 -37.36 18.68 67.85
CA PHE A 11 -37.30 17.54 66.93
C PHE A 11 -37.46 17.99 65.47
N LEU A 12 -38.40 18.90 65.19
CA LEU A 12 -38.55 19.52 63.87
C LEU A 12 -37.28 20.26 63.42
N ALA A 13 -36.67 21.07 64.29
CA ALA A 13 -35.43 21.77 63.99
C ALA A 13 -34.27 20.82 63.67
N LEU A 14 -34.12 19.73 64.44
CA LEU A 14 -33.12 18.69 64.19
C LEU A 14 -33.37 17.96 62.86
N THR A 15 -34.62 17.65 62.53
CA THR A 15 -34.94 17.04 61.23
C THR A 15 -34.63 17.97 60.06
N VAL A 16 -34.90 19.27 60.18
CA VAL A 16 -34.56 20.25 59.13
C VAL A 16 -33.05 20.37 58.95
N LEU A 17 -32.28 20.41 60.04
CA LEU A 17 -30.81 20.44 59.99
C LEU A 17 -30.24 19.17 59.34
N LEU A 18 -30.79 18.00 59.65
CA LEU A 18 -30.39 16.74 59.05
C LEU A 18 -30.68 16.71 57.54
N VAL A 19 -31.87 17.17 57.13
CA VAL A 19 -32.25 17.25 55.70
C VAL A 19 -31.35 18.22 54.95
N LEU A 20 -31.01 19.37 55.53
CA LEU A 20 -30.09 20.35 54.92
C LEU A 20 -28.66 19.78 54.78
N ALA A 21 -28.18 19.04 55.79
CA ALA A 21 -26.88 18.37 55.73
C ALA A 21 -26.84 17.29 54.65
N ILE A 22 -27.88 16.45 54.56
CA ILE A 22 -28.02 15.44 53.50
C ILE A 22 -28.10 16.10 52.12
N TYR A 23 -28.89 17.16 51.97
CA TYR A 23 -29.01 17.89 50.72
C TYR A 23 -27.66 18.47 50.27
N ALA A 24 -26.94 19.17 51.16
CA ALA A 24 -25.61 19.69 50.86
C ALA A 24 -24.62 18.59 50.47
N GLN A 25 -24.67 17.43 51.13
CA GLN A 25 -23.84 16.28 50.80
C GLN A 25 -24.18 15.70 49.41
N VAL A 26 -25.47 15.56 49.08
CA VAL A 26 -25.92 15.09 47.77
C VAL A 26 -25.53 16.05 46.66
N THR A 27 -25.69 17.37 46.86
CA THR A 27 -25.29 18.39 45.89
C THR A 27 -23.78 18.38 45.63
N ASN A 28 -22.97 18.28 46.70
CA ASN A 28 -21.51 18.19 46.57
C ASN A 28 -21.08 16.90 45.85
N ASN A 29 -21.71 15.77 46.16
CA ASN A 29 -21.45 14.50 45.48
C ASN A 29 -21.86 14.56 44.00
N TYR A 30 -22.99 15.18 43.69
CA TYR A 30 -23.46 15.37 42.31
C TYR A 30 -22.51 16.26 41.51
N ALA A 31 -22.09 17.39 42.06
CA ALA A 31 -21.11 18.29 41.43
C ALA A 31 -19.76 17.59 41.19
N LEU A 32 -19.31 16.77 42.15
CA LEU A 32 -18.08 15.98 41.99
C LEU A 32 -18.20 14.93 40.88
N GLN A 33 -19.33 14.23 40.79
CA GLN A 33 -19.58 13.24 39.74
C GLN A 33 -19.65 13.88 38.34
N GLN A 34 -20.29 15.05 38.23
CA GLN A 34 -20.29 15.81 36.97
C GLN A 34 -18.87 16.22 36.54
N LYS A 35 -18.03 16.68 37.48
CA LYS A 35 -16.62 17.00 37.19
C LYS A 35 -15.84 15.78 36.73
N LYS A 36 -16.00 14.62 37.40
CA LYS A 36 -15.35 13.37 37.00
C LYS A 36 -15.73 12.96 35.57
N LEU A 37 -17.02 13.00 35.24
CA LEU A 37 -17.50 12.66 33.90
C LEU A 37 -16.95 13.63 32.83
N LEU A 38 -16.94 14.93 33.13
CA LEU A 38 -16.41 15.95 32.23
C LEU A 38 -14.92 15.74 31.96
N VAL A 39 -14.11 15.56 33.01
CA VAL A 39 -12.67 15.35 32.92
C VAL A 39 -12.36 14.06 32.13
N SER A 40 -13.10 12.99 32.37
CA SER A 40 -12.97 11.71 31.64
C SER A 40 -13.26 11.86 30.15
N ASN A 41 -14.37 12.52 29.80
CA ASN A 41 -14.75 12.75 28.41
C ASN A 41 -13.75 13.65 27.67
N VAL A 42 -13.21 14.67 28.35
CA VAL A 42 -12.20 15.57 27.78
C VAL A 42 -10.89 14.82 27.55
N ALA A 43 -10.41 14.02 28.51
CA ALA A 43 -9.20 13.21 28.33
C ALA A 43 -9.35 12.23 27.15
N LYS A 44 -10.51 11.57 27.05
CA LYS A 44 -10.83 10.66 25.94
C LYS A 44 -10.87 11.38 24.60
N SER A 45 -11.60 12.50 24.49
CA SER A 45 -11.72 13.27 23.26
C SER A 45 -10.37 13.83 22.79
N ALA A 46 -9.54 14.31 23.71
CA ALA A 46 -8.19 14.77 23.42
C ALA A 46 -7.31 13.64 22.85
N ALA A 47 -7.37 12.43 23.44
CA ALA A 47 -6.62 11.27 22.97
C ALA A 47 -7.02 10.87 21.54
N TYR A 48 -8.32 10.83 21.22
CA TYR A 48 -8.79 10.54 19.86
C TYR A 48 -8.35 11.60 18.85
N THR A 49 -8.43 12.88 19.21
CA THR A 49 -8.07 13.99 18.32
C THR A 49 -6.57 13.97 18.00
N MET A 50 -5.74 13.75 19.02
CA MET A 50 -4.29 13.61 18.83
C MET A 50 -3.96 12.37 17.99
N ALA A 51 -4.65 11.27 18.23
CA ALA A 51 -4.47 10.03 17.47
C ALA A 51 -4.80 10.19 15.97
N GLU A 52 -5.94 10.82 15.62
CA GLU A 52 -6.28 11.10 14.22
C GLU A 52 -5.30 12.08 13.56
N THR A 53 -4.78 13.05 14.32
CA THR A 53 -3.76 13.98 13.83
C THR A 53 -2.46 13.26 13.50
N VAL A 54 -1.98 12.40 14.40
CA VAL A 54 -0.76 11.59 14.19
C VAL A 54 -0.94 10.63 13.02
N LYS A 55 -2.09 9.97 12.91
CA LYS A 55 -2.45 9.12 11.77
C LYS A 55 -2.40 9.89 10.44
N LYS A 56 -2.94 11.11 10.40
CA LYS A 56 -2.88 11.96 9.22
C LYS A 56 -1.44 12.30 8.83
N TRP A 57 -0.59 12.66 9.79
CA TRP A 57 0.82 12.95 9.51
C TRP A 57 1.58 11.72 8.98
N PHE A 58 1.29 10.51 9.48
CA PHE A 58 1.84 9.29 8.90
C PHE A 58 1.38 9.08 7.45
N THR A 59 0.09 9.30 7.18
CA THR A 59 -0.48 9.15 5.81
C THR A 59 0.14 10.16 4.84
N ASP A 60 0.45 11.35 5.32
CA ASP A 60 1.05 12.44 4.53
C ASP A 60 2.60 12.36 4.48
N GLY A 61 3.23 11.33 5.06
CA GLY A 61 4.69 11.15 5.06
C GLY A 61 5.48 12.10 5.97
N ARG A 62 4.81 12.79 6.91
CA ARG A 62 5.41 13.79 7.81
C ARG A 62 5.89 13.19 9.13
N ASN A 63 6.83 12.25 9.03
CA ASN A 63 7.37 11.51 10.18
C ASN A 63 8.14 12.40 11.17
N ASP A 64 8.74 13.49 10.69
CA ASP A 64 9.43 14.51 11.48
C ASP A 64 8.51 15.14 12.54
N LEU A 65 7.26 15.43 12.16
CA LEU A 65 6.28 16.02 13.08
C LEU A 65 5.88 15.05 14.18
N VAL A 66 5.78 13.75 13.87
CA VAL A 66 5.46 12.73 14.87
C VAL A 66 6.61 12.58 15.87
N GLN A 67 7.86 12.57 15.40
CA GLN A 67 9.04 12.49 16.27
C GLN A 67 9.16 13.72 17.18
N ASN A 68 8.90 14.92 16.65
CA ASN A 68 8.86 16.13 17.44
C ASN A 68 7.79 16.04 18.55
N LEU A 69 6.60 15.51 18.23
CA LEU A 69 5.52 15.32 19.20
C LEU A 69 5.83 14.23 20.24
N ALA A 70 6.61 13.20 19.87
CA ALA A 70 7.04 12.15 20.80
C ALA A 70 8.16 12.62 21.74
N SER A 71 8.89 13.68 21.39
CA SER A 71 10.02 14.18 22.18
C SER A 71 9.63 14.93 23.45
N ALA A 72 8.41 15.49 23.52
CA ALA A 72 7.93 16.25 24.67
C ALA A 72 6.41 16.19 24.84
N PRO A 73 5.88 16.18 26.08
CA PRO A 73 4.45 16.34 26.33
C PRO A 73 3.95 17.67 25.77
N THR A 74 2.75 17.65 25.20
CA THR A 74 2.10 18.82 24.62
C THR A 74 0.87 19.19 25.45
N SER A 75 0.78 20.45 25.86
CA SER A 75 -0.43 20.98 26.49
C SER A 75 -1.43 21.41 25.42
N LEU A 76 -2.68 20.97 25.57
CA LEU A 76 -3.78 21.36 24.71
C LEU A 76 -4.68 22.37 25.43
N SER A 77 -5.19 23.34 24.67
CA SER A 77 -6.13 24.36 25.15
C SER A 77 -7.49 24.14 24.48
N LEU A 78 -8.52 23.94 25.29
CA LEU A 78 -9.92 23.92 24.83
C LEU A 78 -10.66 25.12 25.43
N PRO A 79 -11.17 26.06 24.62
CA PRO A 79 -11.86 27.26 25.13
C PRO A 79 -13.04 26.95 26.07
N GLU A 80 -13.70 25.82 25.85
CA GLU A 80 -14.88 25.37 26.60
C GLU A 80 -14.52 24.60 27.88
N PHE A 81 -13.25 24.22 28.07
CA PHE A 81 -12.77 23.50 29.25
C PHE A 81 -11.78 24.35 30.03
N ARG A 82 -12.19 24.85 31.20
CA ARG A 82 -11.38 25.73 32.06
C ARG A 82 -10.26 25.00 32.84
N GLY A 83 -9.99 23.75 32.50
CA GLY A 83 -8.95 22.92 33.10
C GLY A 83 -7.70 22.83 32.21
N THR A 84 -6.74 22.01 32.62
CA THR A 84 -5.55 21.71 31.80
C THR A 84 -5.69 20.35 31.13
N ILE A 85 -5.15 20.24 29.92
CA ILE A 85 -5.09 18.99 29.17
C ILE A 85 -3.64 18.80 28.75
N GLU A 86 -3.07 17.68 29.15
CA GLU A 86 -1.70 17.31 28.83
C GLU A 86 -1.74 16.00 28.07
N CYS A 87 -1.16 15.97 26.88
CA CYS A 87 -1.05 14.77 26.09
C CYS A 87 0.40 14.45 25.75
N SER A 88 0.75 13.17 25.73
CA SER A 88 2.06 12.67 25.36
C SER A 88 1.92 11.54 24.35
N LEU A 89 2.86 11.49 23.41
CA LEU A 89 3.00 10.40 22.47
C LEU A 89 4.22 9.56 22.87
N ILE A 90 4.01 8.32 23.28
CA ILE A 90 5.05 7.45 23.81
C ILE A 90 5.37 6.36 22.77
N PRO A 91 6.61 6.24 22.28
CA PRO A 91 6.97 5.15 21.36
C PRO A 91 6.76 3.78 22.01
N ILE A 92 6.17 2.84 21.26
CA ILE A 92 6.01 1.43 21.64
C ILE A 92 6.52 0.53 20.51
N SER A 93 6.67 -0.78 20.75
CA SER A 93 7.34 -1.72 19.82
C SER A 93 6.76 -1.75 18.40
N ASN A 94 5.48 -1.44 18.23
CA ASN A 94 4.79 -1.45 16.94
C ASN A 94 3.95 -0.18 16.70
N GLY A 95 4.36 0.97 17.26
CA GLY A 95 3.67 2.24 17.06
C GLY A 95 3.87 3.24 18.20
N TYR A 96 2.79 3.88 18.63
CA TYR A 96 2.81 4.86 19.71
C TYR A 96 1.64 4.68 20.67
N GLU A 97 1.82 4.98 21.95
CA GLU A 97 0.73 5.17 22.90
C GLU A 97 0.44 6.67 23.01
N VAL A 98 -0.80 7.06 22.70
CA VAL A 98 -1.33 8.40 22.98
C VAL A 98 -1.92 8.38 24.38
N LYS A 99 -1.32 9.14 25.29
CA LYS A 99 -1.83 9.29 26.65
C LYS A 99 -2.23 10.74 26.89
N CYS A 100 -3.49 10.98 27.22
CA CYS A 100 -3.99 12.30 27.57
C CYS A 100 -4.53 12.31 29.00
N LYS A 101 -4.18 13.35 29.74
CA LYS A 101 -4.65 13.64 31.10
C LYS A 101 -5.40 14.97 31.09
N ALA A 102 -6.60 14.99 31.67
CA ALA A 102 -7.33 16.22 31.89
C ALA A 102 -7.43 16.50 33.39
N ILE A 103 -7.38 17.78 33.78
CA ILE A 103 -7.41 18.22 35.18
C ILE A 103 -8.35 19.42 35.32
N LEU A 104 -9.34 19.33 36.23
CA LEU A 104 -10.25 20.41 36.58
C LEU A 104 -10.48 20.43 38.10
N ASP A 105 -10.15 21.54 38.76
CA ASP A 105 -10.37 21.74 40.22
C ASP A 105 -9.88 20.56 41.08
N LYS A 106 -8.66 20.05 40.81
CA LYS A 106 -8.04 18.88 41.47
C LYS A 106 -8.70 17.52 41.17
N VAL A 107 -9.70 17.47 40.29
CA VAL A 107 -10.20 16.22 39.70
C VAL A 107 -9.38 15.95 38.45
N GLU A 108 -8.79 14.77 38.38
CA GLU A 108 -8.01 14.32 37.22
C GLU A 108 -8.51 12.98 36.71
N ASP A 109 -8.41 12.78 35.41
CA ASP A 109 -8.59 11.49 34.75
C ASP A 109 -7.64 11.40 33.56
N SER A 110 -7.29 10.17 33.19
CA SER A 110 -6.39 9.90 32.08
C SER A 110 -6.93 8.84 31.15
N TYR A 111 -6.74 9.02 29.86
CA TYR A 111 -7.10 8.06 28.84
C TYR A 111 -5.89 7.75 27.96
N SER A 112 -5.67 6.45 27.73
CA SER A 112 -4.62 5.94 26.85
C SER A 112 -5.23 5.27 25.63
N LEU A 113 -4.61 5.46 24.48
CA LEU A 113 -4.94 4.81 23.23
C LEU A 113 -3.65 4.33 22.55
N ALA A 114 -3.57 3.06 22.18
CA ALA A 114 -2.49 2.56 21.35
C ALA A 114 -2.76 2.88 19.86
N LEU A 115 -1.90 3.69 19.26
CA LEU A 115 -1.73 3.83 17.81
C LEU A 115 -0.78 2.72 17.34
N ILE A 116 -1.35 1.60 16.92
CA ILE A 116 -0.54 0.55 16.30
C ILE A 116 -0.26 0.93 14.85
N LEU A 117 1.00 1.21 14.55
CA LEU A 117 1.46 1.49 13.20
C LEU A 117 1.63 0.18 12.45
N ARG A 118 0.56 -0.19 11.76
CA ARG A 118 0.59 -1.27 10.80
C ARG A 118 0.78 -0.65 9.39
N GLY A 119 2.02 -0.42 8.98
CA GLY A 119 2.34 0.23 7.70
C GLY A 119 1.93 -0.62 6.49
N GLY A 120 1.00 -0.15 5.65
CA GLY A 120 0.55 -0.90 4.46
C GLY A 120 1.50 -0.77 3.28
N LEU A 121 1.68 -1.87 2.55
CA LEU A 121 2.34 -1.86 1.25
C LEU A 121 1.28 -1.61 0.17
N THR A 122 1.29 -0.42 -0.44
CA THR A 122 0.36 -0.11 -1.54
C THR A 122 1.07 -0.28 -2.87
N PHE A 123 0.59 -1.22 -3.68
CA PHE A 123 1.03 -1.34 -5.06
C PHE A 123 0.13 -0.46 -5.91
N ARG A 124 0.62 0.75 -6.18
CA ARG A 124 -0.07 1.69 -7.06
C ARG A 124 0.03 1.28 -8.53
N TYR A 125 1.11 0.59 -8.88
CA TYR A 125 1.46 0.18 -10.22
C TYR A 125 1.44 -1.34 -10.30
N ALA A 126 1.03 -1.89 -11.44
CA ALA A 126 1.24 -3.30 -11.77
C ALA A 126 2.74 -3.60 -11.85
N ILE A 127 3.48 -2.64 -12.42
CA ILE A 127 4.93 -2.70 -12.58
C ILE A 127 5.53 -1.40 -12.10
N ASP A 128 6.53 -1.51 -11.24
CA ASP A 128 7.36 -0.40 -10.79
C ASP A 128 8.83 -0.82 -10.83
N THR A 129 9.59 -0.28 -11.77
CA THR A 129 10.96 -0.75 -12.03
C THR A 129 11.92 0.36 -12.41
N VAL A 130 13.23 0.10 -12.37
CA VAL A 130 14.22 0.98 -13.01
C VAL A 130 14.27 0.71 -14.51
N THR A 131 14.25 -0.55 -14.92
CA THR A 131 14.19 -0.92 -16.35
C THR A 131 13.39 -2.19 -16.57
N MET A 132 12.78 -2.32 -17.75
CA MET A 132 12.07 -3.53 -18.15
C MET A 132 12.50 -3.97 -19.54
N GLU A 133 12.87 -5.23 -19.66
CA GLU A 133 13.27 -5.87 -20.91
C GLU A 133 12.28 -6.99 -21.24
N VAL A 134 11.62 -6.89 -22.39
CA VAL A 134 10.67 -7.90 -22.88
C VAL A 134 11.31 -8.62 -24.06
N LYS A 135 11.57 -9.91 -23.89
CA LYS A 135 12.24 -10.77 -24.87
C LYS A 135 11.26 -11.71 -25.51
N ASN A 136 10.96 -11.43 -26.78
CA ASN A 136 10.01 -12.19 -27.59
C ASN A 136 8.55 -11.97 -27.10
N ASN A 137 7.65 -11.90 -28.05
CA ASN A 137 6.49 -10.99 -28.06
C ASN A 137 5.24 -11.48 -27.30
N ASN A 138 4.22 -10.61 -27.20
CA ASN A 138 2.89 -10.82 -26.57
C ASN A 138 2.77 -10.56 -25.06
N LEU A 139 3.42 -9.52 -24.53
CA LEU A 139 3.21 -9.07 -23.14
C LEU A 139 1.82 -8.44 -22.97
N LYS A 140 1.08 -8.82 -21.94
CA LYS A 140 -0.17 -8.17 -21.53
C LYS A 140 -0.06 -7.67 -20.10
N ILE A 141 -0.28 -6.38 -19.90
CA ILE A 141 -0.35 -5.75 -18.58
C ILE A 141 -1.70 -5.08 -18.43
N VAL A 142 -2.41 -5.37 -17.34
CA VAL A 142 -3.59 -4.62 -16.91
C VAL A 142 -3.26 -3.92 -15.60
N GLY A 143 -3.17 -2.61 -15.64
CA GLY A 143 -2.73 -1.74 -14.56
C GLY A 143 -1.71 -0.70 -15.01
N ASP A 144 -1.49 0.32 -14.18
CA ASP A 144 -0.52 1.37 -14.46
C ASP A 144 0.92 0.84 -14.38
N VAL A 145 1.82 1.38 -15.19
CA VAL A 145 3.25 1.02 -15.25
C VAL A 145 4.10 2.23 -14.90
N LEU A 146 5.07 2.06 -14.00
CA LEU A 146 6.08 3.06 -13.63
C LEU A 146 7.49 2.55 -13.94
N VAL A 147 8.26 3.35 -14.67
CA VAL A 147 9.69 3.13 -14.89
C VAL A 147 10.46 4.37 -14.47
N ARG A 148 11.41 4.21 -13.54
CA ARG A 148 12.13 5.32 -12.90
C ARG A 148 13.33 5.80 -13.71
N ASP A 149 14.33 4.95 -13.92
CA ASP A 149 15.62 5.35 -14.49
C ASP A 149 16.13 4.36 -15.54
N GLY A 150 15.32 4.12 -16.58
CA GLY A 150 15.63 3.20 -17.64
C GLY A 150 14.55 3.11 -18.70
N SER A 151 14.81 2.30 -19.72
CA SER A 151 13.87 2.12 -20.83
C SER A 151 12.85 1.03 -20.54
N LEU A 152 11.68 1.19 -21.15
CA LEU A 152 10.64 0.17 -21.28
C LEU A 152 10.51 -0.18 -22.76
N ASP A 153 10.74 -1.43 -23.10
CA ASP A 153 10.39 -1.99 -24.41
C ASP A 153 9.23 -2.97 -24.20
N THR A 154 8.06 -2.70 -24.80
CA THR A 154 6.92 -3.60 -24.67
C THR A 154 7.09 -4.90 -25.45
N GLY A 155 8.02 -4.97 -26.40
CA GLY A 155 8.03 -5.98 -27.45
C GLY A 155 6.84 -5.82 -28.41
N ASN A 156 6.77 -6.69 -29.42
CA ASN A 156 5.68 -6.71 -30.41
C ASN A 156 4.44 -7.43 -29.87
N ASN A 157 3.29 -7.19 -30.50
CA ASN A 157 1.99 -7.81 -30.20
C ASN A 157 1.57 -7.67 -28.72
N SER A 158 2.06 -6.63 -28.05
CA SER A 158 1.87 -6.44 -26.62
C SER A 158 0.70 -5.50 -26.35
N ALA A 159 0.09 -5.61 -25.17
CA ALA A 159 -1.00 -4.76 -24.74
C ALA A 159 -0.74 -4.25 -23.32
N VAL A 160 -0.79 -2.95 -23.12
CA VAL A 160 -0.81 -2.33 -21.78
C VAL A 160 -2.16 -1.63 -21.62
N THR A 161 -2.95 -2.02 -20.63
CA THR A 161 -4.22 -1.39 -20.29
C THR A 161 -4.04 -0.67 -18.96
N GLY A 162 -3.81 0.64 -19.02
CA GLY A 162 -3.36 1.46 -17.90
C GLY A 162 -2.50 2.61 -18.38
N ASN A 163 -2.23 3.56 -17.50
CA ASN A 163 -1.31 4.66 -17.80
C ASN A 163 0.14 4.18 -17.69
N VAL A 164 1.01 4.74 -18.54
CA VAL A 164 2.44 4.46 -18.52
C VAL A 164 3.19 5.71 -18.10
N TYR A 165 4.01 5.61 -17.05
CA TYR A 165 4.82 6.69 -16.51
C TYR A 165 6.30 6.32 -16.61
N LEU A 166 7.07 7.13 -17.33
CA LEU A 166 8.52 7.05 -17.42
C LEU A 166 9.11 8.33 -16.86
N MET A 167 9.96 8.23 -15.84
CA MET A 167 10.64 9.40 -15.29
C MET A 167 11.87 9.73 -16.14
N ASN A 168 12.84 8.82 -16.22
CA ASN A 168 14.03 8.96 -17.05
C ASN A 168 14.23 7.70 -17.91
N GLY A 169 14.31 7.86 -19.23
CA GLY A 169 14.53 6.76 -20.17
C GLY A 169 13.56 6.76 -21.35
N SER A 170 13.63 5.74 -22.20
CA SER A 170 12.82 5.68 -23.42
C SER A 170 11.73 4.62 -23.36
N LEU A 171 10.57 4.91 -23.93
CA LEU A 171 9.49 3.95 -24.15
C LEU A 171 9.50 3.52 -25.63
N SER A 172 9.64 2.23 -25.88
CA SER A 172 9.43 1.62 -27.19
C SER A 172 8.16 0.78 -27.15
N ILE A 173 7.16 1.16 -27.95
CA ILE A 173 5.95 0.37 -28.18
C ILE A 173 6.20 -0.45 -29.45
N GLY A 174 6.50 -1.74 -29.29
CA GLY A 174 6.82 -2.65 -30.39
C GLY A 174 5.65 -2.90 -31.34
N GLU A 175 5.90 -3.58 -32.46
CA GLU A 175 4.97 -3.62 -33.60
C GLU A 175 3.65 -4.30 -33.24
N ASN A 176 2.54 -3.86 -33.83
CA ASN A 176 1.19 -4.38 -33.56
C ASN A 176 0.81 -4.35 -32.05
N SER A 177 1.37 -3.42 -31.29
CA SER A 177 1.10 -3.28 -29.85
C SER A 177 0.15 -2.14 -29.55
N VAL A 178 -0.54 -2.22 -28.42
CA VAL A 178 -1.47 -1.18 -27.99
C VAL A 178 -1.22 -0.77 -26.54
N VAL A 179 -1.20 0.55 -26.30
CA VAL A 179 -1.31 1.12 -24.96
C VAL A 179 -2.68 1.76 -24.84
N THR A 180 -3.53 1.16 -24.02
CA THR A 180 -4.85 1.67 -23.66
C THR A 180 -4.75 2.49 -22.39
N GLY A 181 -4.44 3.77 -22.54
CA GLY A 181 -4.19 4.70 -21.43
C GLY A 181 -3.32 5.87 -21.87
N ASN A 182 -3.06 6.81 -20.95
CA ASN A 182 -2.17 7.92 -21.25
C ASN A 182 -0.70 7.52 -21.05
N VAL A 183 0.17 8.17 -21.79
CA VAL A 183 1.62 8.01 -21.70
C VAL A 183 2.24 9.31 -21.19
N TYR A 184 3.03 9.21 -20.13
CA TYR A 184 3.73 10.32 -19.49
C TYR A 184 5.23 10.01 -19.48
N LEU A 185 6.02 10.76 -20.25
CA LEU A 185 7.48 10.73 -20.19
C LEU A 185 7.97 12.07 -19.66
N MET A 186 8.74 12.05 -18.58
CA MET A 186 9.39 13.26 -18.09
C MET A 186 10.67 13.57 -18.85
N ASP A 187 11.58 12.61 -18.99
CA ASP A 187 12.83 12.76 -19.72
C ASP A 187 13.14 11.51 -20.56
N GLY A 188 13.24 11.69 -21.88
CA GLY A 188 13.61 10.65 -22.83
C GLY A 188 12.70 10.57 -24.06
N SER A 189 12.72 9.48 -24.81
CA SER A 189 12.02 9.40 -26.11
C SER A 189 10.92 8.34 -26.12
N LEU A 190 9.83 8.63 -26.83
CA LEU A 190 8.77 7.68 -27.13
C LEU A 190 8.90 7.22 -28.58
N ASN A 191 9.03 5.93 -28.82
CA ASN A 191 9.00 5.31 -30.13
C ASN A 191 7.76 4.42 -30.25
N ILE A 192 6.81 4.80 -31.10
CA ILE A 192 5.62 3.99 -31.44
C ILE A 192 5.90 3.33 -32.79
N THR A 193 6.15 2.03 -32.81
CA THR A 193 6.53 1.34 -34.05
C THR A 193 5.32 0.99 -34.92
N ASN A 194 5.53 0.20 -35.98
CA ASN A 194 4.55 -0.01 -37.04
C ASN A 194 3.26 -0.70 -36.54
N ASN A 195 2.12 -0.24 -37.05
CA ASN A 195 0.78 -0.75 -36.71
C ASN A 195 0.44 -0.73 -35.20
N SER A 196 1.12 0.11 -34.43
CA SER A 196 0.92 0.22 -32.99
C SER A 196 0.08 1.44 -32.62
N ALA A 197 -0.57 1.41 -31.46
CA ALA A 197 -1.47 2.49 -31.06
C ALA A 197 -1.28 2.90 -29.59
N VAL A 198 -1.45 4.19 -29.32
CA VAL A 198 -1.72 4.74 -27.99
C VAL A 198 -3.12 5.33 -28.03
N THR A 199 -4.03 4.79 -27.22
CA THR A 199 -5.44 5.23 -27.25
C THR A 199 -5.72 6.43 -26.35
N GLY A 200 -4.81 6.76 -25.44
CA GLY A 200 -4.87 7.98 -24.63
C GLY A 200 -3.96 9.09 -25.14
N ASN A 201 -3.78 10.11 -24.30
CA ASN A 201 -2.91 11.25 -24.59
C ASN A 201 -1.45 10.88 -24.40
N VAL A 202 -0.57 11.57 -25.12
CA VAL A 202 0.88 11.48 -24.97
C VAL A 202 1.43 12.81 -24.45
N TYR A 203 2.12 12.75 -23.32
CA TYR A 203 2.75 13.89 -22.67
C TYR A 203 4.25 13.65 -22.53
N LEU A 204 5.07 14.41 -23.27
CA LEU A 204 6.53 14.36 -23.22
C LEU A 204 7.05 15.69 -22.65
N ALA A 205 7.42 15.71 -21.37
CA ALA A 205 7.91 16.92 -20.71
C ALA A 205 9.32 17.32 -21.15
N ASN A 206 10.12 16.38 -21.64
CA ASN A 206 11.40 16.61 -22.29
C ASN A 206 11.75 15.40 -23.16
N GLY A 207 11.47 15.47 -24.46
CA GLY A 207 11.54 14.25 -25.27
C GLY A 207 11.02 14.36 -26.69
N ASN A 208 11.48 13.43 -27.54
CA ASN A 208 10.99 13.28 -28.90
C ASN A 208 9.98 12.13 -29.01
N LEU A 209 9.03 12.28 -29.93
CA LEU A 209 8.13 11.21 -30.37
C LEU A 209 8.54 10.74 -31.77
N THR A 210 8.77 9.44 -31.92
CA THR A 210 8.93 8.79 -33.23
C THR A 210 7.72 7.91 -33.50
N MET A 211 7.11 8.07 -34.68
CA MET A 211 5.92 7.35 -35.10
C MET A 211 6.19 6.51 -36.35
N GLY A 212 6.04 5.19 -36.24
CA GLY A 212 6.17 4.24 -37.34
C GLY A 212 4.98 4.26 -38.29
N ASN A 213 5.09 3.48 -39.36
CA ASN A 213 4.04 3.39 -40.37
C ASN A 213 2.75 2.84 -39.77
N LYS A 214 1.61 3.48 -40.08
CA LYS A 214 0.28 3.14 -39.54
C LYS A 214 0.20 3.16 -38.01
N SER A 215 1.18 3.74 -37.31
CA SER A 215 1.06 3.98 -35.89
C SER A 215 0.06 5.10 -35.63
N VAL A 216 -0.63 5.03 -34.49
CA VAL A 216 -1.70 5.97 -34.15
C VAL A 216 -1.57 6.46 -32.71
N VAL A 217 -1.69 7.77 -32.51
CA VAL A 217 -2.11 8.34 -31.23
C VAL A 217 -3.54 8.81 -31.39
N GLU A 218 -4.46 8.25 -30.60
CA GLU A 218 -5.90 8.52 -30.71
C GLU A 218 -6.29 9.89 -30.15
N GLU A 219 -5.56 10.37 -29.16
CA GLU A 219 -5.84 11.63 -28.46
C GLU A 219 -4.73 12.66 -28.72
N ASP A 220 -4.55 13.63 -27.81
CA ASP A 220 -3.61 14.74 -28.01
C ASP A 220 -2.16 14.33 -27.73
N VAL A 221 -1.24 14.98 -28.44
CA VAL A 221 0.22 14.91 -28.20
C VAL A 221 0.73 16.27 -27.74
N LEU A 222 1.37 16.31 -26.57
CA LEU A 222 2.06 17.47 -26.05
C LEU A 222 3.52 17.10 -25.82
N ALA A 223 4.45 17.75 -26.53
CA ALA A 223 5.86 17.37 -26.46
C ALA A 223 6.82 18.56 -26.40
N ILE A 224 7.74 18.54 -25.44
CA ILE A 224 8.94 19.38 -25.46
C ILE A 224 10.02 18.66 -26.27
N GLY A 225 9.88 18.73 -27.58
CA GLY A 225 10.77 18.11 -28.54
C GLY A 225 10.13 18.06 -29.93
N ASN A 226 10.62 17.14 -30.75
CA ASN A 226 10.15 16.92 -32.11
C ASN A 226 9.21 15.71 -32.19
N VAL A 227 8.37 15.69 -33.22
CA VAL A 227 7.60 14.52 -33.63
C VAL A 227 8.07 14.13 -35.04
N THR A 228 8.54 12.91 -35.20
CA THR A 228 9.12 12.39 -36.47
C THR A 228 8.45 11.11 -36.93
N GLY A 229 8.60 10.77 -38.20
CA GLY A 229 8.12 9.52 -38.81
C GLY A 229 6.89 9.66 -39.71
N THR A 230 6.02 8.65 -39.72
CA THR A 230 4.93 8.49 -40.71
C THR A 230 3.58 8.08 -40.12
N GLY A 231 3.41 8.18 -38.80
CA GLY A 231 2.16 7.84 -38.12
C GLY A 231 1.08 8.92 -38.18
N THR A 232 -0.01 8.68 -37.47
CA THR A 232 -1.16 9.61 -37.38
C THR A 232 -1.45 10.00 -35.93
N ILE A 233 -1.60 11.30 -35.68
CA ILE A 233 -2.18 11.85 -34.46
C ILE A 233 -3.61 12.26 -34.80
N ARG A 234 -4.61 11.63 -34.17
CA ARG A 234 -6.02 11.85 -34.53
C ARG A 234 -6.62 13.13 -33.97
N ARG A 235 -6.01 13.71 -32.93
CA ARG A 235 -6.42 15.01 -32.38
C ARG A 235 -5.30 16.04 -32.53
N ASN A 236 -5.02 16.79 -31.47
CA ASN A 236 -4.15 17.95 -31.52
C ASN A 236 -2.71 17.56 -31.24
N ALA A 237 -1.77 18.28 -31.85
CA ALA A 237 -0.34 18.17 -31.57
C ALA A 237 0.22 19.54 -31.22
N VAL A 238 0.78 19.68 -30.03
CA VAL A 238 1.48 20.89 -29.57
C VAL A 238 2.91 20.53 -29.21
N VAL A 239 3.86 21.07 -29.97
CA VAL A 239 5.27 20.73 -29.80
C VAL A 239 6.17 21.96 -29.76
N THR A 240 7.27 21.88 -29.02
CA THR A 240 8.27 22.96 -29.00
C THR A 240 9.23 22.92 -30.19
N GLY A 241 9.38 21.75 -30.82
CA GLY A 241 10.18 21.56 -32.03
C GLY A 241 9.31 21.55 -33.29
N THR A 242 9.60 20.60 -34.17
CA THR A 242 8.89 20.39 -35.44
C THR A 242 8.15 19.05 -35.46
N ILE A 243 7.11 18.98 -36.28
CA ILE A 243 6.39 17.76 -36.65
C ILE A 243 6.72 17.48 -38.12
N GLU A 244 7.46 16.39 -38.36
CA GLU A 244 7.91 15.99 -39.69
C GLU A 244 6.75 15.82 -40.67
N SER A 245 6.97 16.15 -41.94
CA SER A 245 5.92 16.12 -42.99
C SER A 245 5.29 14.75 -43.22
N GLY A 246 5.97 13.67 -42.82
CA GLY A 246 5.41 12.32 -42.88
C GLY A 246 4.34 12.06 -41.82
N VAL A 247 4.33 12.81 -40.72
CA VAL A 247 3.37 12.64 -39.62
C VAL A 247 2.08 13.38 -39.95
N THR A 248 0.97 12.65 -39.94
CA THR A 248 -0.36 13.22 -40.18
C THR A 248 -0.99 13.66 -38.86
N VAL A 249 -1.40 14.92 -38.75
CA VAL A 249 -2.19 15.44 -37.61
C VAL A 249 -3.57 15.81 -38.12
N LEU A 250 -4.63 15.20 -37.57
CA LEU A 250 -6.01 15.45 -38.02
C LEU A 250 -6.67 16.63 -37.31
N GLY A 251 -6.25 16.95 -36.09
CA GLY A 251 -6.68 18.13 -35.33
C GLY A 251 -5.72 19.31 -35.50
N ASP A 252 -5.63 20.15 -34.47
CA ASP A 252 -4.80 21.35 -34.52
C ASP A 252 -3.32 21.02 -34.43
N LYS A 253 -2.53 21.61 -35.33
CA LYS A 253 -1.06 21.46 -35.40
C LYS A 253 -0.39 22.75 -34.92
N THR A 254 0.32 22.67 -33.79
CA THR A 254 1.13 23.79 -33.25
C THR A 254 2.58 23.36 -33.12
N GLU A 255 3.46 23.99 -33.90
CA GLU A 255 4.91 23.77 -33.90
C GLU A 255 5.64 25.01 -33.32
N ASN A 256 6.87 24.83 -32.85
CA ASN A 256 7.69 25.90 -32.26
C ASN A 256 6.99 26.63 -31.08
N ALA A 257 6.14 25.93 -30.34
CA ALA A 257 5.55 26.47 -29.12
C ALA A 257 6.64 26.73 -28.06
N SER A 258 6.42 27.69 -27.15
CA SER A 258 7.35 27.88 -26.03
C SER A 258 7.29 26.68 -25.07
N SER A 259 8.44 26.24 -24.54
CA SER A 259 8.49 25.15 -23.55
C SER A 259 7.63 25.41 -22.32
N THR A 260 7.57 26.66 -21.85
CA THR A 260 6.71 27.06 -20.73
C THR A 260 5.23 26.77 -21.00
N TYR A 261 4.72 27.19 -22.16
CA TYR A 261 3.33 26.91 -22.56
C TYR A 261 3.03 25.40 -22.60
N VAL A 262 3.93 24.60 -23.17
CA VAL A 262 3.73 23.14 -23.26
C VAL A 262 3.72 22.50 -21.86
N LEU A 263 4.64 22.88 -20.97
CA LEU A 263 4.67 22.39 -19.59
C LEU A 263 3.43 22.79 -18.79
N ASP A 264 2.97 24.03 -18.93
CA ASP A 264 1.78 24.53 -18.25
C ASP A 264 0.53 23.76 -18.72
N GLU A 265 0.42 23.51 -20.03
CA GLU A 265 -0.68 22.75 -20.59
C GLU A 265 -0.65 21.27 -20.18
N ILE A 266 0.54 20.64 -20.14
CA ILE A 266 0.71 19.30 -19.56
C ILE A 266 0.20 19.32 -18.11
N SER A 267 0.73 20.21 -17.27
CA SER A 267 0.37 20.33 -15.85
C SER A 267 -1.14 20.50 -15.63
N ARG A 268 -1.77 21.35 -16.45
CA ARG A 268 -3.22 21.60 -16.43
C ARG A 268 -4.04 20.35 -16.73
N ARG A 269 -3.56 19.49 -17.64
CA ARG A 269 -4.27 18.26 -18.05
C ARG A 269 -4.04 17.09 -17.10
N VAL A 270 -2.84 17.00 -16.51
CA VAL A 270 -2.51 15.95 -15.54
C VAL A 270 -3.10 16.26 -14.15
N ASN A 271 -3.64 17.48 -13.92
CA ASN A 271 -4.10 17.97 -12.61
C ASN A 271 -3.01 17.85 -11.53
N THR A 272 -1.74 18.03 -11.92
CA THR A 272 -0.58 18.01 -11.02
C THR A 272 0.22 19.30 -11.21
N SER A 273 0.59 19.95 -10.12
CA SER A 273 1.53 21.07 -10.12
C SER A 273 2.85 20.61 -9.53
N PRO A 274 4.01 20.89 -10.15
CA PRO A 274 4.36 20.67 -11.57
C PRO A 274 4.32 19.16 -11.94
N PRO A 275 4.50 18.74 -13.21
CA PRO A 275 4.28 17.36 -13.66
C PRO A 275 5.46 16.43 -13.33
N THR A 276 6.07 16.59 -12.15
CA THR A 276 7.43 16.11 -11.86
C THR A 276 7.52 14.80 -11.09
N SER A 277 6.42 14.14 -10.75
CA SER A 277 6.50 12.77 -10.27
C SER A 277 5.16 12.06 -10.38
N PRO A 278 5.08 10.87 -10.99
CA PRO A 278 4.03 9.94 -10.62
C PRO A 278 4.12 9.76 -9.09
N PRO A 279 2.99 9.72 -8.38
CA PRO A 279 2.99 9.49 -6.95
C PRO A 279 3.69 8.16 -6.65
N LEU A 280 4.91 8.27 -6.13
CA LEU A 280 5.77 7.14 -5.85
C LEU A 280 5.05 6.19 -4.87
N PRO A 281 5.17 4.87 -5.04
CA PRO A 281 4.69 3.95 -4.02
C PRO A 281 5.39 4.30 -2.71
N ALA A 282 4.61 4.34 -1.63
CA ALA A 282 5.17 4.55 -0.31
C ALA A 282 6.18 3.43 -0.05
N THR A 283 7.46 3.78 0.07
CA THR A 283 8.47 2.85 0.59
C THR A 283 7.99 2.44 1.98
N PRO A 284 7.73 1.16 2.24
CA PRO A 284 7.31 0.72 3.57
C PRO A 284 8.37 1.17 4.57
N THR A 285 7.96 1.97 5.56
CA THR A 285 8.85 2.59 6.54
C THR A 285 9.50 1.56 7.47
N PHE A 286 8.97 0.34 7.49
CA PHE A 286 9.49 -0.80 8.22
C PHE A 286 8.89 -2.08 7.64
N PHE A 287 9.73 -3.07 7.31
CA PHE A 287 9.27 -4.45 7.18
C PHE A 287 9.28 -5.07 8.57
N PRO A 288 8.24 -5.83 8.95
CA PRO A 288 8.18 -6.48 10.24
C PRO A 288 9.34 -7.45 10.29
N ASP A 289 10.02 -7.50 11.42
CA ASP A 289 10.96 -8.58 11.66
C ASP A 289 10.21 -9.90 11.43
N PRO A 290 10.74 -10.80 10.58
CA PRO A 290 10.06 -12.03 10.23
C PRO A 290 9.73 -12.79 11.52
N ALA A 291 8.46 -13.18 11.68
CA ALA A 291 7.98 -13.82 12.90
C ALA A 291 8.73 -15.13 13.21
N VAL A 292 9.29 -15.77 12.17
CA VAL A 292 10.11 -16.97 12.26
C VAL A 292 11.27 -16.88 11.27
N LYS A 293 12.51 -17.05 11.76
CA LYS A 293 13.69 -17.31 10.93
C LYS A 293 13.82 -18.81 10.75
N LEU A 294 13.68 -19.31 9.53
CA LEU A 294 13.76 -20.75 9.26
C LEU A 294 15.22 -21.20 9.31
N THR A 295 15.60 -21.96 10.35
CA THR A 295 16.91 -22.63 10.40
C THR A 295 16.82 -24.12 10.15
N ASP A 296 15.74 -24.84 10.52
CA ASP A 296 15.53 -26.26 10.15
C ASP A 296 14.04 -26.70 10.32
N THR A 297 13.40 -27.10 9.22
CA THR A 297 12.08 -27.75 9.02
C THR A 297 10.96 -27.37 10.01
N VAL A 298 10.00 -26.53 9.62
CA VAL A 298 8.98 -26.07 10.58
C VAL A 298 7.70 -26.91 10.55
N ILE A 299 7.42 -27.51 11.71
CA ILE A 299 6.20 -28.25 12.04
C ILE A 299 5.60 -27.72 13.38
N SER A 300 4.47 -26.96 13.37
CA SER A 300 3.77 -26.39 14.57
C SER A 300 2.92 -27.34 15.44
N GLU A 301 2.23 -26.84 16.51
CA GLU A 301 0.78 -26.99 16.90
C GLU A 301 0.43 -26.27 18.24
N SER A 302 -0.24 -25.12 18.30
CA SER A 302 -1.69 -24.91 18.55
C SER A 302 -1.95 -23.40 18.30
N ASN A 303 -2.72 -23.08 17.24
CA ASN A 303 -2.76 -21.84 16.41
C ASN A 303 -1.64 -21.72 15.34
N ARG A 304 -1.63 -22.68 14.39
CA ARG A 304 -0.49 -23.45 13.81
C ARG A 304 0.22 -22.85 12.55
N THR A 305 1.48 -23.25 12.26
CA THR A 305 2.36 -22.97 11.07
C THR A 305 3.11 -24.23 10.58
N TYR A 306 3.21 -24.49 9.27
CA TYR A 306 3.94 -25.68 8.76
C TYR A 306 4.57 -25.47 7.37
N TYR A 307 5.73 -26.09 7.11
CA TYR A 307 6.44 -26.15 5.83
C TYR A 307 7.04 -27.55 5.67
N THR A 308 6.91 -28.22 4.51
CA THR A 308 7.70 -29.43 4.22
C THR A 308 8.31 -29.40 2.83
N GLY A 309 9.48 -28.77 2.76
CA GLY A 309 10.58 -29.09 1.86
C GLY A 309 11.82 -29.37 2.71
N SER A 310 12.94 -29.82 2.14
CA SER A 310 14.17 -30.04 2.89
C SER A 310 14.78 -28.68 3.27
N ALA A 311 14.61 -28.28 4.54
CA ALA A 311 15.34 -27.15 5.07
C ALA A 311 16.83 -27.51 5.08
N THR A 312 17.63 -26.62 4.51
CA THR A 312 19.07 -26.68 4.65
C THR A 312 19.51 -25.43 5.38
N GLU A 313 20.70 -25.46 5.97
CA GLU A 313 21.38 -24.31 6.59
C GLU A 313 21.43 -23.05 5.69
N ASN A 314 21.10 -23.20 4.39
CA ASN A 314 21.16 -22.18 3.34
C ASN A 314 19.80 -21.76 2.72
N GLY A 315 18.64 -22.30 3.14
CA GLY A 315 17.33 -21.92 2.58
C GLY A 315 16.25 -23.02 2.60
N LEU A 316 15.12 -22.75 1.92
CA LEU A 316 14.00 -23.67 1.74
C LEU A 316 13.97 -24.17 0.28
N SER A 317 14.02 -25.49 0.10
CA SER A 317 13.97 -26.14 -1.22
C SER A 317 12.77 -27.09 -1.32
N ILE A 318 12.03 -26.98 -2.42
CA ILE A 318 10.87 -27.82 -2.75
C ILE A 318 11.24 -28.59 -4.02
N ASP A 319 11.23 -29.91 -3.95
CA ASP A 319 11.65 -30.77 -5.06
C ASP A 319 10.62 -30.81 -6.20
N ASN A 320 10.99 -31.41 -7.32
CA ASN A 320 10.11 -31.50 -8.48
C ASN A 320 8.81 -32.27 -8.16
N ASN A 321 7.66 -31.77 -8.65
CA ASN A 321 6.33 -32.36 -8.46
C ASN A 321 5.84 -32.40 -7.00
N GLU A 322 6.43 -31.58 -6.12
CA GLU A 322 6.03 -31.48 -4.72
C GLU A 322 5.08 -30.30 -4.47
N THR A 323 4.36 -30.35 -3.36
CA THR A 323 3.44 -29.29 -2.92
C THR A 323 3.89 -28.67 -1.61
N LEU A 324 3.98 -27.34 -1.58
CA LEU A 324 4.18 -26.55 -0.37
C LEU A 324 2.82 -26.01 0.11
N THR A 325 2.34 -26.47 1.26
CA THR A 325 1.13 -25.92 1.88
C THR A 325 1.48 -24.82 2.89
N LEU A 326 0.91 -23.64 2.72
CA LEU A 326 1.05 -22.48 3.61
C LEU A 326 -0.30 -22.19 4.27
N LYS A 327 -0.37 -22.19 5.60
CA LYS A 327 -1.60 -21.93 6.35
C LYS A 327 -1.56 -20.58 7.04
N ILE A 328 -2.47 -19.70 6.65
CA ILE A 328 -2.65 -18.39 7.25
C ILE A 328 -3.32 -18.57 8.63
N PRO A 329 -2.72 -18.08 9.72
CA PRO A 329 -3.35 -18.16 11.04
C PRO A 329 -4.62 -17.29 11.11
N SER A 330 -5.40 -17.46 12.18
CA SER A 330 -6.67 -16.74 12.39
C SER A 330 -6.54 -15.22 12.49
N ASP A 331 -5.33 -14.71 12.69
CA ASP A 331 -5.01 -13.28 12.71
C ASP A 331 -4.82 -12.69 11.31
N GLY A 332 -4.79 -13.55 10.27
CA GLY A 332 -4.74 -13.16 8.87
C GLY A 332 -3.35 -12.89 8.32
N VAL A 333 -2.26 -13.21 9.04
CA VAL A 333 -0.89 -13.03 8.53
C VAL A 333 0.01 -14.23 8.84
N LEU A 334 0.57 -14.83 7.79
CA LEU A 334 1.71 -15.73 7.90
C LEU A 334 2.97 -14.98 7.47
N SER A 335 4.01 -14.91 8.31
CA SER A 335 5.27 -14.23 7.95
C SER A 335 6.50 -15.03 8.37
N PHE A 336 7.47 -15.16 7.48
CA PHE A 336 8.72 -15.87 7.73
C PHE A 336 9.86 -15.37 6.84
N ALA A 337 11.08 -15.70 7.24
CA ALA A 337 12.30 -15.37 6.50
C ALA A 337 13.11 -16.60 6.12
N VAL A 338 13.70 -16.51 4.94
CA VAL A 338 14.60 -17.50 4.35
C VAL A 338 15.78 -16.81 3.70
N LYS A 339 16.90 -17.53 3.64
CA LYS A 339 18.07 -17.07 2.90
C LYS A 339 17.87 -17.24 1.39
N LYS A 340 17.49 -18.44 0.94
CA LYS A 340 17.15 -18.76 -0.45
C LYS A 340 15.83 -19.52 -0.55
N LEU A 341 15.10 -19.36 -1.66
CA LEU A 341 13.98 -20.24 -2.04
C LEU A 341 14.28 -20.94 -3.36
N ASN A 342 14.23 -22.25 -3.34
CA ASN A 342 14.35 -23.06 -4.55
C ASN A 342 13.08 -23.86 -4.74
N PHE A 343 12.43 -23.68 -5.89
CA PHE A 343 11.32 -24.50 -6.33
C PHE A 343 11.77 -25.32 -7.54
N GLY A 344 11.62 -26.63 -7.49
CA GLY A 344 11.81 -27.51 -8.63
C GLY A 344 10.80 -27.24 -9.76
N ASN A 345 10.73 -28.17 -10.71
CA ASN A 345 9.71 -28.16 -11.75
C ASN A 345 8.39 -28.73 -11.23
N ASN A 346 7.27 -28.21 -11.75
CA ASN A 346 5.91 -28.65 -11.41
C ASN A 346 5.60 -28.55 -9.92
N VAL A 347 6.04 -27.47 -9.27
CA VAL A 347 5.78 -27.23 -7.85
C VAL A 347 4.47 -26.50 -7.68
N THR A 348 3.69 -26.89 -6.68
CA THR A 348 2.47 -26.18 -6.28
C THR A 348 2.64 -25.54 -4.91
N ILE A 349 2.30 -24.26 -4.76
CA ILE A 349 2.12 -23.58 -3.49
C ILE A 349 0.62 -23.50 -3.22
N GLU A 350 0.14 -24.25 -2.23
CA GLU A 350 -1.25 -24.20 -1.77
C GLU A 350 -1.39 -23.30 -0.54
N VAL A 351 -2.27 -22.31 -0.59
CA VAL A 351 -2.52 -21.41 0.54
C VAL A 351 -3.88 -21.69 1.18
N GLU A 352 -3.88 -22.04 2.46
CA GLU A 352 -5.07 -22.28 3.29
C GLU A 352 -5.35 -21.07 4.20
N GLY A 353 -6.55 -20.51 4.11
CA GLY A 353 -7.01 -19.42 4.96
C GLY A 353 -7.10 -18.08 4.21
N ASN A 354 -7.53 -17.05 4.94
CA ASN A 354 -7.79 -15.73 4.39
C ASN A 354 -6.79 -14.71 4.94
N GLY A 355 -6.07 -13.99 4.08
CA GLY A 355 -5.15 -12.95 4.53
C GLY A 355 -3.89 -12.80 3.68
N VAL A 356 -2.75 -12.58 4.34
CA VAL A 356 -1.46 -12.32 3.69
C VAL A 356 -0.43 -13.36 4.11
N VAL A 357 0.29 -13.89 3.14
CA VAL A 357 1.54 -14.63 3.34
C VAL A 357 2.69 -13.69 2.97
N MET A 358 3.63 -13.47 3.87
CA MET A 358 4.79 -12.61 3.68
C MET A 358 6.06 -13.45 3.79
N ILE A 359 6.87 -13.45 2.72
CA ILE A 359 8.14 -14.16 2.68
C ILE A 359 9.27 -13.17 2.47
N TYR A 360 10.13 -13.02 3.47
CA TYR A 360 11.40 -12.34 3.29
C TYR A 360 12.41 -13.30 2.66
N VAL A 361 13.03 -12.87 1.57
CA VAL A 361 14.14 -13.61 0.95
C VAL A 361 15.39 -12.73 0.96
N GLU A 362 16.43 -13.20 1.64
CA GLU A 362 17.68 -12.46 1.75
C GLU A 362 18.47 -12.49 0.43
N ASP A 363 18.73 -13.69 -0.08
CA ASP A 363 19.48 -13.93 -1.32
C ASP A 363 18.48 -14.14 -2.48
N ASP A 364 18.51 -15.29 -3.15
CA ASP A 364 17.85 -15.47 -4.44
C ASP A 364 16.62 -16.38 -4.36
N ILE A 365 15.77 -16.26 -5.38
CA ILE A 365 14.71 -17.22 -5.68
C ILE A 365 15.05 -17.87 -7.00
N THR A 366 14.97 -19.20 -7.05
CA THR A 366 15.02 -19.95 -8.30
C THR A 366 13.82 -20.87 -8.34
N ALA A 367 12.91 -20.65 -9.29
CA ALA A 367 11.81 -21.56 -9.58
C ALA A 367 12.02 -22.22 -10.95
N GLY A 368 11.86 -23.53 -11.00
CA GLY A 368 11.80 -24.31 -12.23
C GLY A 368 10.58 -23.95 -13.07
N ASN A 369 10.28 -24.80 -14.06
CA ASN A 369 9.09 -24.61 -14.88
C ASN A 369 7.84 -25.05 -14.13
N LYS A 370 6.71 -24.40 -14.40
CA LYS A 370 5.38 -24.69 -13.87
C LYS A 370 5.33 -24.56 -12.34
N LEU A 371 5.38 -23.31 -11.87
CA LEU A 371 5.11 -22.97 -10.49
C LEU A 371 3.66 -22.50 -10.38
N ASP A 372 2.81 -23.29 -9.73
CA ASP A 372 1.39 -22.98 -9.54
C ASP A 372 1.18 -22.44 -8.11
N ILE A 373 0.54 -21.29 -7.96
CA ILE A 373 0.25 -20.67 -6.65
C ILE A 373 -1.26 -20.54 -6.53
N ILE A 374 -1.88 -21.40 -5.72
CA ILE A 374 -3.33 -21.57 -5.71
C ILE A 374 -3.92 -21.59 -4.30
N PRO A 375 -5.20 -21.23 -4.12
CA PRO A 375 -5.88 -21.50 -2.87
C PRO A 375 -5.95 -23.01 -2.65
N LYS A 376 -5.88 -23.44 -1.39
CA LYS A 376 -5.98 -24.87 -1.07
C LYS A 376 -7.32 -25.45 -1.57
N PRO A 377 -7.33 -26.57 -2.31
CA PRO A 377 -8.55 -27.17 -2.82
C PRO A 377 -9.58 -27.44 -1.72
N ASN A 378 -10.87 -27.29 -2.06
CA ASN A 378 -12.00 -27.47 -1.14
C ASN A 378 -12.04 -26.49 0.04
N THR A 379 -11.35 -25.34 -0.06
CA THR A 379 -11.42 -24.26 0.91
C THR A 379 -11.87 -22.96 0.23
N GLN A 380 -12.57 -22.08 0.96
CA GLN A 380 -12.86 -20.72 0.50
C GLN A 380 -11.72 -19.77 0.90
N SER A 381 -10.51 -20.06 0.42
CA SER A 381 -9.32 -19.28 0.75
C SER A 381 -9.12 -18.14 -0.24
N GLN A 382 -8.87 -16.94 0.29
CA GLN A 382 -8.48 -15.75 -0.45
C GLN A 382 -7.20 -15.18 0.15
N PHE A 383 -6.13 -15.11 -0.64
CA PHE A 383 -4.82 -14.75 -0.11
C PHE A 383 -4.06 -13.77 -0.99
N ARG A 384 -3.08 -13.12 -0.37
CA ARG A 384 -2.00 -12.44 -1.07
C ARG A 384 -0.67 -12.97 -0.61
N LEU A 385 0.11 -13.47 -1.55
CA LEU A 385 1.49 -13.86 -1.33
C LEU A 385 2.40 -12.69 -1.68
N LEU A 386 3.04 -12.10 -0.68
CA LEU A 386 4.04 -11.07 -0.82
C LEU A 386 5.43 -11.66 -0.60
N ILE A 387 6.25 -11.59 -1.63
CA ILE A 387 7.68 -11.84 -1.54
C ILE A 387 8.37 -10.49 -1.41
N TYR A 388 9.23 -10.32 -0.41
CA TYR A 388 9.98 -9.08 -0.25
C TYR A 388 11.48 -9.30 0.00
N SER A 389 12.27 -8.35 -0.49
CA SER A 389 13.71 -8.28 -0.24
C SER A 389 14.22 -6.86 -0.37
N ASN A 390 15.22 -6.51 0.43
CA ASN A 390 15.96 -5.25 0.37
C ASN A 390 17.45 -5.50 0.12
N LYS A 391 17.78 -6.60 -0.54
CA LYS A 391 19.13 -7.01 -0.86
C LYS A 391 19.29 -7.14 -2.37
N PRO A 392 20.49 -6.92 -2.92
CA PRO A 392 20.77 -7.21 -4.32
C PRO A 392 20.66 -8.71 -4.62
N GLY A 393 20.51 -9.09 -5.88
CA GLY A 393 20.39 -10.49 -6.33
C GLY A 393 19.33 -10.66 -7.41
N SER A 394 18.88 -11.90 -7.61
CA SER A 394 17.85 -12.22 -8.60
C SER A 394 16.72 -13.10 -8.06
N PHE A 395 15.51 -12.86 -8.56
CA PHE A 395 14.38 -13.77 -8.45
C PHE A 395 14.04 -14.29 -9.85
N ASP A 396 14.36 -15.55 -10.10
CA ASP A 396 14.23 -16.19 -11.39
C ASP A 396 13.09 -17.20 -11.36
N PHE A 397 11.99 -16.87 -12.04
CA PHE A 397 10.86 -17.75 -12.27
C PHE A 397 10.98 -18.37 -13.67
N GLY A 398 10.96 -19.70 -13.74
CA GLY A 398 10.95 -20.44 -15.00
C GLY A 398 9.69 -20.20 -15.82
N ASN A 399 9.46 -21.07 -16.81
CA ASN A 399 8.28 -20.95 -17.66
C ASN A 399 7.01 -21.35 -16.89
N ASN A 400 5.86 -20.81 -17.28
CA ASN A 400 4.53 -21.16 -16.81
C ASN A 400 4.33 -20.91 -15.30
N LEU A 401 4.68 -19.71 -14.83
CA LEU A 401 4.23 -19.22 -13.52
C LEU A 401 2.71 -18.96 -13.60
N PHE A 402 1.94 -19.55 -12.68
CA PHE A 402 0.50 -19.38 -12.63
C PHE A 402 0.00 -19.05 -11.23
N VAL A 403 -0.94 -18.12 -11.12
CA VAL A 403 -1.61 -17.74 -9.87
C VAL A 403 -3.11 -17.95 -10.04
N GLY A 404 -3.65 -18.91 -9.29
CA GLY A 404 -5.06 -19.27 -9.37
C GLY A 404 -6.01 -18.19 -8.84
N GLU A 405 -7.26 -18.25 -9.29
CA GLU A 405 -8.34 -17.38 -8.80
C GLU A 405 -8.44 -17.41 -7.27
N GLY A 406 -8.63 -16.24 -6.64
CA GLY A 406 -8.60 -16.08 -5.18
C GLY A 406 -7.19 -15.90 -4.59
N GLY A 407 -6.14 -16.07 -5.39
CA GLY A 407 -4.76 -15.73 -5.05
C GLY A 407 -4.31 -14.41 -5.68
N GLY A 408 -3.39 -13.73 -4.99
CA GLY A 408 -2.63 -12.61 -5.56
C GLY A 408 -1.15 -12.76 -5.25
N PHE A 409 -0.30 -12.44 -6.22
CA PHE A 409 1.15 -12.60 -6.14
C PHE A 409 1.87 -11.27 -6.30
N TYR A 410 2.61 -10.88 -5.26
CA TYR A 410 3.23 -9.57 -5.16
C TYR A 410 4.71 -9.73 -4.86
N ILE A 411 5.53 -8.97 -5.59
CA ILE A 411 6.97 -8.92 -5.37
C ILE A 411 7.35 -7.49 -5.02
N TYR A 412 8.02 -7.30 -3.88
CA TYR A 412 8.69 -6.06 -3.53
C TYR A 412 10.17 -6.30 -3.32
N ALA A 413 10.96 -6.11 -4.37
CA ALA A 413 12.40 -6.33 -4.36
C ALA A 413 13.14 -5.23 -5.14
N PRO A 414 13.08 -3.96 -4.69
CA PRO A 414 13.58 -2.80 -5.44
C PRO A 414 15.09 -2.85 -5.77
N GLU A 415 15.86 -3.71 -5.10
CA GLU A 415 17.29 -3.92 -5.37
C GLU A 415 17.59 -5.16 -6.23
N LYS A 416 16.58 -5.98 -6.58
CA LYS A 416 16.77 -7.23 -7.34
C LYS A 416 16.33 -7.14 -8.78
N SER A 417 16.92 -8.01 -9.59
CA SER A 417 16.37 -8.34 -10.91
C SER A 417 15.31 -9.44 -10.77
N VAL A 418 14.14 -9.25 -11.37
CA VAL A 418 13.07 -10.26 -11.41
C VAL A 418 12.94 -10.74 -12.84
N LYS A 419 13.05 -12.04 -13.05
CA LYS A 419 12.87 -12.67 -14.35
C LYS A 419 11.67 -13.60 -14.32
N ILE A 420 10.81 -13.48 -15.32
CA ILE A 420 9.66 -14.38 -15.52
C ILE A 420 9.78 -15.02 -16.90
N GLY A 421 9.77 -16.35 -16.92
CA GLY A 421 9.81 -17.15 -18.14
C GLY A 421 8.54 -17.03 -18.99
N ASN A 422 8.48 -17.85 -20.04
CA ASN A 422 7.37 -17.87 -20.98
C ASN A 422 6.07 -18.36 -20.31
N SER A 423 4.92 -17.76 -20.62
CA SER A 423 3.59 -18.31 -20.30
C SER A 423 3.02 -19.16 -21.46
N PRO A 424 2.28 -20.25 -21.18
CA PRO A 424 1.70 -21.09 -22.22
C PRO A 424 0.35 -20.56 -22.74
N ASN A 425 -0.35 -19.69 -22.00
CA ASN A 425 -1.71 -19.27 -22.34
C ASN A 425 -1.90 -17.74 -22.24
N GLN A 426 -2.35 -17.11 -23.33
CA GLN A 426 -2.62 -15.67 -23.37
C GLN A 426 -4.10 -15.30 -23.18
N SER A 427 -5.00 -16.28 -23.08
CA SER A 427 -6.44 -16.03 -22.93
C SER A 427 -6.85 -15.82 -21.48
N GLU A 428 -6.01 -16.23 -20.53
CA GLU A 428 -6.25 -16.14 -19.09
C GLU A 428 -5.11 -15.38 -18.43
N VAL A 429 -5.40 -14.73 -17.31
CA VAL A 429 -4.39 -14.01 -16.53
C VAL A 429 -3.45 -15.02 -15.88
N ASP A 430 -2.15 -14.89 -16.11
CA ASP A 430 -1.13 -15.75 -15.50
C ASP A 430 -0.88 -15.34 -14.04
N VAL A 431 -0.80 -14.03 -13.81
CA VAL A 431 -0.42 -13.46 -12.53
C VAL A 431 -1.37 -12.33 -12.18
N TYR A 432 -2.17 -12.52 -11.13
CA TYR A 432 -2.86 -11.43 -10.48
C TYR A 432 -1.95 -10.79 -9.43
N GLY A 433 -1.48 -9.56 -9.64
CA GLY A 433 -0.71 -8.83 -8.64
C GLY A 433 0.20 -7.76 -9.20
N ALA A 434 1.33 -7.51 -8.52
CA ALA A 434 2.23 -6.41 -8.84
C ALA A 434 3.69 -6.72 -8.52
N ILE A 435 4.59 -6.08 -9.28
CA ILE A 435 6.03 -6.30 -9.18
C ILE A 435 6.74 -4.96 -9.03
N VAL A 436 7.47 -4.81 -7.93
CA VAL A 436 8.44 -3.73 -7.70
C VAL A 436 9.83 -4.35 -7.73
N ALA A 437 10.68 -3.95 -8.67
CA ALA A 437 12.02 -4.50 -8.84
C ALA A 437 13.03 -3.45 -9.34
N ASN A 438 14.33 -3.76 -9.30
CA ASN A 438 15.32 -2.95 -10.01
C ASN A 438 15.19 -3.15 -11.52
N LYS A 439 15.22 -4.42 -11.95
CA LYS A 439 15.07 -4.82 -13.35
C LYS A 439 13.98 -5.87 -13.45
N ILE A 440 13.14 -5.79 -14.48
CA ILE A 440 12.19 -6.85 -14.82
C ILE A 440 12.53 -7.40 -16.20
N GLU A 441 12.76 -8.71 -16.29
CA GLU A 441 12.94 -9.43 -17.54
C GLU A 441 11.76 -10.35 -17.77
N VAL A 442 11.00 -10.11 -18.82
CA VAL A 442 9.92 -10.99 -19.24
C VAL A 442 10.33 -11.68 -20.53
N GLN A 443 10.10 -12.99 -20.62
CA GLN A 443 10.24 -13.69 -21.90
C GLN A 443 8.98 -13.46 -22.77
N ASN A 444 8.18 -14.50 -23.01
CA ASN A 444 7.03 -14.47 -23.91
C ASN A 444 5.70 -14.58 -23.15
N ASN A 445 4.64 -14.04 -23.77
CA ASN A 445 3.23 -14.34 -23.46
C ASN A 445 2.72 -14.01 -22.04
N LEU A 446 3.50 -13.32 -21.20
CA LEU A 446 3.07 -13.01 -19.84
C LEU A 446 1.80 -12.13 -19.84
N TYR A 447 0.76 -12.58 -19.15
CA TYR A 447 -0.40 -11.78 -18.79
C TYR A 447 -0.42 -11.46 -17.29
N LEU A 448 0.05 -10.25 -16.96
CA LEU A 448 -0.03 -9.67 -15.62
C LEU A 448 -1.25 -8.76 -15.50
N ALA A 449 -2.08 -8.97 -14.49
CA ALA A 449 -3.17 -8.06 -14.16
C ALA A 449 -3.12 -7.65 -12.70
N LEU A 450 -3.29 -6.36 -12.43
CA LEU A 450 -3.70 -5.94 -11.09
C LEU A 450 -5.08 -6.53 -10.82
N PRO A 451 -5.31 -7.18 -9.66
CA PRO A 451 -6.64 -7.64 -9.31
C PRO A 451 -7.62 -6.46 -9.25
N ASP A 452 -8.81 -6.64 -9.82
CA ASP A 452 -9.87 -5.63 -9.87
C ASP A 452 -10.24 -5.16 -8.45
N ASN A 453 -9.72 -4.01 -8.04
CA ASN A 453 -10.22 -3.30 -6.85
C ASN A 453 -10.11 -1.78 -7.06
N PRO A 454 -11.24 -1.04 -7.10
CA PRO A 454 -11.29 0.36 -7.51
C PRO A 454 -10.90 1.28 -6.35
N SER A 455 -9.62 1.29 -5.98
CA SER A 455 -8.92 2.36 -5.24
C SER A 455 -7.50 1.88 -4.97
N GLY A 456 -6.65 1.87 -6.00
CA GLY A 456 -5.22 1.54 -5.97
C GLY A 456 -4.87 0.35 -5.09
N THR A 457 -4.82 -0.86 -5.66
CA THR A 457 -4.57 -2.17 -5.03
C THR A 457 -3.73 -2.12 -3.75
N GLN A 458 -4.38 -1.73 -2.65
CA GLN A 458 -3.78 -1.73 -1.33
C GLN A 458 -3.64 -3.20 -0.96
N ILE A 459 -2.43 -3.64 -0.62
CA ILE A 459 -2.29 -4.74 0.33
C ILE A 459 -2.45 -4.06 1.69
N PRO A 460 -3.66 -4.02 2.30
CA PRO A 460 -3.76 -3.64 3.69
C PRO A 460 -2.79 -4.52 4.46
N TRP A 461 -1.78 -3.86 5.02
CA TRP A 461 -1.64 -4.05 6.44
C TRP A 461 -2.90 -3.51 7.07
N PHE A 462 -3.50 -4.33 7.91
CA PHE A 462 -4.79 -4.08 8.52
C PHE A 462 -4.92 -2.63 9.03
N PRO A 463 -6.12 -2.03 8.90
CA PRO A 463 -6.38 -0.63 9.20
C PRO A 463 -5.95 -0.27 10.62
N ILE A 464 -5.63 1.01 10.82
CA ILE A 464 -5.53 1.62 12.15
C ILE A 464 -6.88 1.39 12.83
N ARG A 465 -6.94 0.40 13.72
CA ARG A 465 -8.07 0.19 14.61
C ARG A 465 -7.73 0.78 15.94
N PHE A 466 -8.63 1.65 16.40
CA PHE A 466 -8.67 2.12 17.76
C PHE A 466 -9.08 0.95 18.65
N ASP A 467 -8.23 0.54 19.58
CA ASP A 467 -8.63 -0.36 20.66
C ASP A 467 -8.92 0.47 21.93
N PRO A 468 -10.20 0.71 22.26
CA PRO A 468 -10.57 1.46 23.46
C PRO A 468 -10.53 0.61 24.75
N SER A 469 -10.18 -0.69 24.67
CA SER A 469 -10.26 -1.64 25.79
C SER A 469 -8.95 -1.85 26.55
N ALA A 470 -7.84 -1.24 26.12
CA ALA A 470 -6.53 -1.38 26.74
C ALA A 470 -6.42 -0.61 28.08
N THR A 471 -7.13 -1.09 29.10
CA THR A 471 -6.92 -0.69 30.49
C THR A 471 -6.20 -1.83 31.23
N SER A 472 -4.97 -1.54 31.66
CA SER A 472 -4.15 -2.23 32.67
C SER A 472 -3.15 -3.34 32.23
N THR A 473 -1.87 -2.98 32.40
CA THR A 473 -0.70 -3.72 32.94
C THR A 473 -0.57 -5.25 32.77
N GLY A 474 0.50 -5.67 32.08
CA GLY A 474 1.14 -6.98 32.26
C GLY A 474 2.21 -7.30 31.20
N PRO A 475 3.46 -7.65 31.57
CA PRO A 475 4.51 -8.08 30.63
C PRO A 475 4.26 -9.52 30.18
N TYR A 476 4.43 -9.77 28.88
CA TYR A 476 4.23 -11.04 28.17
C TYR A 476 2.78 -11.55 28.05
N GLY A 477 2.30 -11.68 26.81
CA GLY A 477 1.06 -12.37 26.49
C GLY A 477 0.30 -11.71 25.34
N SER A 478 0.71 -11.98 24.11
CA SER A 478 -0.15 -11.88 22.94
C SER A 478 -1.42 -12.72 23.15
N TYR A 479 -2.59 -12.09 23.29
CA TYR A 479 -3.89 -12.70 23.00
C TYR A 479 -4.87 -11.69 22.38
N VAL A 480 -5.60 -12.22 21.40
CA VAL A 480 -6.64 -11.63 20.55
C VAL A 480 -8.02 -11.81 21.22
N GLU A 481 -9.01 -10.93 21.00
CA GLU A 481 -10.40 -11.43 20.85
C GLU A 481 -11.36 -10.53 20.04
N TYR A 482 -12.32 -11.22 19.42
CA TYR A 482 -13.29 -10.88 18.38
C TYR A 482 -14.52 -10.09 18.87
N ARG A 483 -15.33 -9.56 17.92
CA ARG A 483 -16.77 -9.87 17.89
C ARG A 483 -17.44 -9.69 16.52
N SER A 484 -18.11 -10.77 16.12
CA SER A 484 -19.19 -10.85 15.14
C SER A 484 -20.44 -10.11 15.63
N TRP A 485 -21.28 -9.67 14.69
CA TRP A 485 -22.65 -9.23 14.96
C TRP A 485 -23.61 -10.40 14.80
N GLY A 486 -24.47 -10.62 15.79
CA GLY A 486 -25.54 -11.62 15.75
C GLY A 486 -26.22 -11.82 17.11
N GLN A 487 -27.12 -10.87 17.44
CA GLN A 487 -28.03 -10.75 18.59
C GLN A 487 -27.44 -10.53 19.99
#